data_AF-A0A3N6PQJ7-F1
#
_entry.id   AF-A0A3N6PQJ7-F1
#
_cell.length_a   1.000
_cell.length_b   1.000
_cell.length_c   1.000
_cell.angle_alpha   90.00
_cell.angle_beta   90.00
_cell.angle_gamma   90.00
#
_symmetry.space_group_name_H-M   'P 1'
#
loop_
_entity.id
_entity.type
_entity.pdbx_description
1 polymer ?
#
loop_
_entity_poly.entity_id
_entity_poly.type
_entity_poly.pdbx_seq_one_letter_code
_entity_poly.pdbx_strand_id
1 'polypeptide(L)' 'MATAMLAPVNALDRTPTAEEKEACMGDVFRLCSSHIPDRTAITACLRSKQDRLSQQCRYVISGRDTGNKSSGSR' A
#
# COMPACT_ATOMS: atom_id res chain seq x y z
N MET A 1 25.12 -33.67 -13.54
CA MET A 1 25.07 -32.78 -12.35
C MET A 1 23.81 -31.94 -12.46
N ALA A 2 22.89 -32.05 -11.51
CA ALA A 2 21.59 -31.40 -11.56
C ALA A 2 21.66 -30.01 -10.90
N THR A 3 21.72 -28.96 -11.70
CA THR A 3 21.58 -27.58 -11.21
C THR A 3 20.11 -27.26 -11.04
N ALA A 4 19.62 -27.30 -9.80
CA ALA A 4 18.33 -26.75 -9.45
C ALA A 4 18.42 -25.21 -9.50
N MET A 5 17.69 -24.60 -10.43
CA MET A 5 17.53 -23.14 -10.48
C MET A 5 16.46 -22.73 -9.46
N LEU A 6 16.88 -22.14 -8.36
CA LEU A 6 15.99 -21.42 -7.44
C LEU A 6 15.57 -20.10 -8.11
N ALA A 7 14.32 -20.03 -8.56
CA ALA A 7 13.74 -18.79 -9.08
C ALA A 7 13.57 -17.77 -7.94
N PRO A 8 13.91 -16.48 -8.15
CA PRO A 8 13.67 -15.45 -7.15
C PRO A 8 12.16 -15.25 -7.00
N VAL A 9 11.68 -15.38 -5.76
CA VAL A 9 10.32 -15.00 -5.39
C VAL A 9 10.21 -13.48 -5.54
N ASN A 10 9.67 -13.01 -6.66
CA ASN A 10 9.34 -11.61 -6.81
C ASN A 10 8.28 -11.27 -5.76
N ALA A 11 8.65 -10.44 -4.78
CA ALA A 11 7.71 -9.78 -3.90
C ALA A 11 6.76 -8.98 -4.78
N LEU A 12 5.59 -9.57 -5.04
CA LEU A 12 4.54 -8.99 -5.85
C LEU A 12 4.21 -7.63 -5.26
N ASP A 13 4.07 -6.63 -6.13
CA ASP A 13 3.31 -5.42 -5.84
C ASP A 13 1.97 -5.86 -5.23
N ARG A 14 1.90 -5.87 -3.89
CA ARG A 14 0.79 -6.51 -3.18
C ARG A 14 -0.38 -5.56 -3.38
N THR A 15 -1.27 -5.93 -4.30
CA THR A 15 -2.58 -5.30 -4.40
C THR A 15 -3.19 -5.39 -3.01
N PRO A 16 -3.66 -4.27 -2.44
CA PRO A 16 -4.14 -4.29 -1.08
C PRO A 16 -5.31 -5.27 -1.06
N THR A 17 -5.25 -6.25 -0.15
CA THR A 17 -6.30 -7.26 -0.02
C THR A 17 -7.63 -6.58 0.26
N ALA A 18 -8.74 -7.29 0.06
CA ALA A 18 -10.04 -6.74 0.42
C ALA A 18 -10.08 -6.31 1.90
N GLU A 19 -9.47 -7.11 2.77
CA GLU A 19 -9.34 -6.81 4.21
C GLU A 19 -8.47 -5.57 4.47
N GLU A 20 -7.34 -5.41 3.79
CA GLU A 20 -6.50 -4.21 3.91
C GLU A 20 -7.22 -2.95 3.41
N LYS A 21 -7.99 -3.08 2.32
CA LYS A 21 -8.83 -2.00 1.82
C LYS A 21 -9.91 -1.63 2.83
N GLU A 22 -10.60 -2.60 3.42
CA GLU A 22 -11.62 -2.36 4.44
C GLU A 22 -11.03 -1.74 5.70
N ALA A 23 -9.83 -2.17 6.11
CA ALA A 23 -9.10 -1.57 7.23
C ALA A 23 -8.80 -0.07 6.97
N CYS A 24 -8.35 0.28 5.77
CA CYS A 24 -8.19 1.68 5.37
C CYS A 24 -9.52 2.40 5.14
N MET A 25 -10.57 1.70 4.75
CA MET A 25 -11.84 2.30 4.32
C MET A 25 -12.47 3.14 5.44
N GLY A 26 -12.44 2.65 6.68
CA GLY A 26 -12.91 3.41 7.85
C GLY A 26 -12.14 4.73 8.06
N ASP A 27 -10.82 4.69 7.91
CA ASP A 27 -9.96 5.88 8.01
C ASP A 27 -10.19 6.85 6.84
N VAL A 28 -10.37 6.33 5.62
CA VAL A 28 -10.68 7.12 4.43
C VAL A 28 -12.01 7.85 4.61
N PHE A 29 -13.08 7.17 5.02
CA PHE A 29 -14.37 7.81 5.22
C PHE A 29 -14.35 8.86 6.34
N ARG A 30 -13.54 8.64 7.39
CA ARG A 30 -13.48 9.55 8.53
C ARG A 30 -12.54 10.74 8.31
N LEU A 31 -11.41 10.55 7.64
CA LEU A 31 -10.34 11.54 7.51
C LEU A 31 -10.23 12.14 6.09
N CYS A 32 -10.55 11.36 5.06
CA CYS A 32 -10.31 11.68 3.66
C CYS A 32 -11.57 11.58 2.78
N SER A 33 -12.78 11.64 3.36
CA SER A 33 -14.05 11.47 2.64
C SER A 33 -14.26 12.52 1.55
N SER A 34 -13.70 13.72 1.73
CA SER A 34 -13.72 14.78 0.73
C SER A 34 -12.94 14.45 -0.55
N HIS A 35 -12.11 13.41 -0.54
CA HIS A 35 -11.29 12.99 -1.68
C HIS A 35 -11.90 11.79 -2.42
N ILE A 36 -13.00 11.21 -1.94
CA ILE A 36 -13.73 10.13 -2.62
C ILE A 36 -14.39 10.70 -3.88
N PRO A 37 -14.29 10.04 -5.06
CA PRO A 37 -13.77 8.69 -5.31
C PRO A 37 -12.31 8.61 -5.78
N ASP A 38 -11.55 9.71 -5.73
CA ASP A 38 -10.19 9.78 -6.27
C ASP A 38 -9.19 8.99 -5.41
N ARG A 39 -8.78 7.82 -5.91
CA ARG A 39 -7.83 6.92 -5.24
C ARG A 39 -6.47 7.58 -4.98
N THR A 40 -6.01 8.43 -5.89
CA THR A 40 -4.69 9.08 -5.79
C THR A 40 -4.71 10.14 -4.71
N ALA A 41 -5.75 10.98 -4.71
CA ALA A 41 -5.99 12.00 -3.69
C ALA A 41 -6.23 11.37 -2.32
N ILE A 42 -6.98 10.27 -2.24
CA ILE A 42 -7.13 9.49 -1.01
C ILE A 42 -5.77 8.99 -0.51
N THR A 43 -4.95 8.38 -1.38
CA THR A 43 -3.63 7.86 -0.98
C THR A 43 -2.72 8.98 -0.48
N ALA A 44 -2.74 10.15 -1.11
CA ALA A 44 -2.01 11.34 -0.66
C ALA A 44 -2.53 11.85 0.71
N CYS A 45 -3.86 11.89 0.89
CA CYS A 45 -4.47 12.26 2.15
C CYS A 45 -4.10 11.28 3.27
N LEU A 46 -4.18 9.97 3.03
CA LEU A 46 -3.76 8.93 3.97
C LEU A 46 -2.27 9.07 4.32
N ARG A 47 -1.39 9.31 3.34
CA ARG A 47 0.03 9.59 3.55
C ARG A 47 0.26 10.81 4.43
N SER A 48 -0.49 11.89 4.24
CA SER A 48 -0.41 13.09 5.09
C SER A 48 -0.96 12.85 6.50
N LYS A 49 -1.96 11.98 6.63
CA LYS A 49 -2.64 11.67 7.89
C LYS A 49 -2.15 10.38 8.55
N GLN A 50 -0.95 9.89 8.22
CA GLN A 50 -0.40 8.64 8.75
C GLN A 50 -0.53 8.53 10.27
N ASP A 51 -0.29 9.61 11.01
CA ASP A 51 -0.41 9.67 12.48
C ASP A 51 -1.83 9.37 13.00
N ARG A 52 -2.86 9.71 12.21
CA ARG A 52 -4.27 9.50 12.54
C ARG A 52 -4.86 8.20 11.98
N LEU A 53 -4.12 7.48 11.13
CA LEU A 53 -4.57 6.21 10.58
C LEU A 53 -4.56 5.09 11.63
N SER A 54 -5.40 4.09 11.42
CA SER A 54 -5.27 2.78 12.07
C SER A 54 -3.91 2.15 11.77
N GLN A 55 -3.42 1.32 12.70
CA GLN A 55 -2.14 0.64 12.53
C GLN A 55 -2.11 -0.23 11.27
N GLN A 56 -3.23 -0.90 10.95
CA GLN A 56 -3.35 -1.71 9.75
C GLN A 56 -3.24 -0.85 8.49
N CYS A 57 -3.99 0.24 8.38
CA CYS A 57 -3.94 1.10 7.20
C CYS A 57 -2.56 1.77 7.02
N ARG A 58 -1.94 2.18 8.12
CA ARG A 58 -0.58 2.73 8.09
C ARG A 58 0.42 1.74 7.52
N TYR A 59 0.37 0.47 7.96
CA TYR A 59 1.26 -0.58 7.44
C TYR A 59 1.13 -0.77 5.92
N VAL A 60 -0.11 -0.76 5.41
CA VAL A 60 -0.40 -0.88 3.97
C VAL A 60 0.18 0.29 3.18
N ILE A 61 0.04 1.52 3.68
CA ILE A 61 0.57 2.73 3.01
C ILE A 61 2.09 2.78 3.09
N SER A 62 2.69 2.47 4.24
CA SER A 62 4.14 2.45 4.43
C SER A 62 4.86 1.35 3.62
N GLY A 63 4.23 0.18 3.46
CA GLY A 63 4.75 -0.89 2.60
C GLY A 63 4.81 -0.49 1.12
N ARG A 64 3.85 0.32 0.65
CA ARG A 64 3.81 0.83 -0.74
C ARG A 64 4.85 1.93 -1.02
N ASP A 65 5.19 2.76 -0.04
CA ASP A 65 6.30 3.72 -0.15
C ASP A 65 7.63 3.03 -0.43
N THR A 66 7.81 1.84 0.15
CA THR A 66 9.05 1.07 0.03
C THR A 66 9.14 0.31 -1.31
N GLY A 67 7.99 -0.08 -1.90
CA GLY A 67 7.91 -0.75 -3.20
C GLY A 67 8.21 0.16 -4.41
N ASN A 68 8.09 1.48 -4.28
CA ASN A 68 8.44 2.44 -5.33
C ASN A 68 9.95 2.69 -5.47
N LYS A 69 10.79 1.96 -4.71
CA LYS A 69 12.25 2.07 -4.74
C LYS A 69 12.94 0.83 -5.30
N SER A 70 12.22 0.00 -6.06
CA SER A 70 12.80 -1.16 -6.75
C SER A 70 12.32 -1.33 -8.20
N SER A 71 11.63 -0.34 -8.77
CA SER A 71 11.10 -0.37 -10.15
C SER A 71 11.77 0.66 -11.05
N GLY A 72 13.02 1.01 -10.76
CA GLY A 72 13.78 2.03 -11.48
C GLY A 72 15.27 1.70 -11.54
N SER A 73 15.63 0.43 -11.76
CA SER A 73 16.97 0.07 -12.21
C SER A 73 17.08 0.40 -13.70
N ARG A 74 17.65 1.56 -14.01
CA ARG A 74 18.50 1.73 -15.20
C ARG A 74 19.91 1.90 -14.72
#